data_AF-A0A2V6LCK4-F1
#
_entry.id   AF-A0A2V6LCK4-F1
#
_cell.length_a   1.000
_cell.length_b   1.000
_cell.length_c   1.000
_cell.angle_alpha   90.00
_cell.angle_beta   90.00
_cell.angle_gamma   90.00
#
_symmetry.space_group_name_H-M   'P 1'
#
loop_
_entity.id
_entity.type
_entity.pdbx_description
1 polymer ?
#
loop_
_entity_poly.entity_id
_entity_poly.type
_entity_poly.pdbx_seq_one_letter_code
_entity_poly.pdbx_strand_id
1 'polypeptide(L)'
;MATKIQSDQIQNLQQLDAVVAGPNDAKQLFVIDGQSHSDLDVSYQDNITLSNNEIFAALLGLGLKNEQFVRAIATALFTKTTVDYPGRAPAQPAATGAACKIVAVDADCDDESGQVEVRIEAQVTEAVQIRFEL
;
A
#
# COMPACT_ATOMS: atom_id res chain seq x y z
N MET A 1 -0.05 -13.18 -5.89
CA MET A 1 -1.37 -13.15 -5.21
C MET A 1 -1.31 -11.93 -4.30
N ALA A 2 -2.33 -11.08 -4.26
CA ALA A 2 -2.26 -9.86 -3.46
C ALA A 2 -2.40 -10.19 -1.96
N THR A 3 -1.53 -9.59 -1.14
CA THR A 3 -1.67 -9.56 0.31
C THR A 3 -2.80 -8.61 0.68
N LYS A 4 -3.89 -9.17 1.22
CA LYS A 4 -5.03 -8.40 1.69
C LYS A 4 -4.73 -7.77 3.05
N ILE A 5 -4.75 -6.44 3.12
CA ILE A 5 -4.72 -5.68 4.35
C ILE A 5 -6.14 -5.63 4.90
N GLN A 6 -6.34 -6.21 6.09
CA GLN A 6 -7.61 -6.13 6.80
C GLN A 6 -7.80 -4.73 7.38
N SER A 7 -9.05 -4.26 7.47
CA SER A 7 -9.34 -2.90 7.95
C SER A 7 -8.84 -2.64 9.38
N ASP A 8 -8.76 -3.68 10.22
CA ASP A 8 -8.22 -3.60 11.59
C ASP A 8 -6.68 -3.50 11.63
N GLN A 9 -5.99 -3.79 10.53
CA GLN A 9 -4.55 -3.59 10.39
C GLN A 9 -4.19 -2.17 9.96
N ILE A 10 -5.17 -1.36 9.57
CA ILE A 10 -4.96 0.05 9.22
C ILE A 10 -4.93 0.89 10.50
N GLN A 11 -3.74 1.37 10.83
CA GLN A 11 -3.47 2.23 11.97
C GLN A 11 -3.70 3.70 11.59
N ASN A 12 -4.17 4.50 12.55
CA ASN A 12 -4.42 5.93 12.35
C ASN A 12 -5.34 6.22 11.14
N LEU A 13 -6.37 5.38 10.95
CA LEU A 13 -7.36 5.59 9.89
C LEU A 13 -8.13 6.90 10.16
N GLN A 14 -8.03 7.83 9.23
CA GLN A 14 -8.77 9.08 9.21
C GLN A 14 -9.67 9.09 7.99
N GLN A 15 -10.93 9.45 8.22
CA GLN A 15 -11.92 9.55 7.15
C GLN A 15 -12.61 10.91 7.25
N LEU A 16 -12.62 11.62 6.14
CA LEU A 16 -13.35 12.87 5.95
C LEU A 16 -14.41 12.66 4.87
N ASP A 17 -15.62 13.12 5.17
CA ASP A 17 -16.73 13.22 4.22
C ASP A 17 -17.03 14.70 3.99
N ALA A 18 -16.95 15.12 2.74
CA ALA A 18 -17.20 16.49 2.33
C ALA A 18 -18.24 16.54 1.20
N VAL A 19 -19.17 17.49 1.32
CA VAL A 19 -20.04 17.85 0.20
C VAL A 19 -19.25 18.74 -0.77
N VAL A 20 -19.23 18.36 -2.04
CA VAL A 20 -18.45 19.04 -3.08
C VAL A 20 -19.30 19.35 -4.30
N ALA A 21 -18.85 20.30 -5.12
CA ALA A 21 -19.30 20.47 -6.50
C ALA A 21 -18.22 19.90 -7.42
N GLY A 22 -18.16 18.57 -7.50
CA GLY A 22 -17.12 17.84 -8.22
C GLY A 22 -17.43 17.61 -9.70
N PRO A 23 -16.48 17.07 -10.46
CA PRO A 23 -16.69 16.71 -11.86
C PRO A 23 -17.79 15.64 -12.00
N ASN A 24 -18.44 15.59 -13.17
CA ASN A 24 -19.49 14.61 -13.49
C ASN A 24 -20.62 14.56 -12.43
N ASP A 25 -21.03 15.72 -11.93
CA ASP A 25 -22.06 15.87 -10.90
C ASP A 25 -21.75 15.15 -9.57
N ALA A 26 -20.46 14.91 -9.26
CA ALA A 26 -20.06 14.38 -7.97
C ALA A 26 -20.43 15.35 -6.84
N LYS A 27 -21.18 14.87 -5.84
CA LYS A 27 -21.68 15.67 -4.71
C LYS A 27 -20.98 15.38 -3.40
N GLN A 28 -20.23 14.29 -3.34
CA GLN A 28 -19.53 13.83 -2.15
C GLN A 28 -18.09 13.49 -2.51
N LEU A 29 -17.18 13.85 -1.61
CA LEU A 29 -15.78 13.48 -1.65
C LEU A 29 -15.46 12.78 -0.34
N PHE A 30 -14.99 11.54 -0.44
CA PHE A 30 -14.43 10.80 0.67
C PHE A 30 -12.91 10.90 0.58
N VAL A 31 -12.28 11.41 1.64
CA VAL A 31 -10.82 11.37 1.80
C VAL A 31 -10.52 10.40 2.92
N ILE A 32 -9.67 9.44 2.63
CA ILE A 32 -9.22 8.43 3.58
C ILE A 32 -7.70 8.52 3.62
N ASP A 33 -7.16 8.58 4.83
CA ASP A 33 -5.72 8.51 5.12
C ASP A 33 -5.53 7.41 6.16
N GLY A 34 -4.50 6.57 6.03
CA GLY A 34 -4.20 5.55 7.01
C GLY A 34 -2.78 5.02 6.91
N GLN A 35 -2.38 4.20 7.87
CA GLN A 35 -1.07 3.54 7.84
C GLN A 35 -1.24 2.03 7.93
N SER A 36 -0.53 1.27 7.12
CA SER A 36 -0.44 -0.18 7.27
C SER A 36 1.01 -0.60 7.53
N HIS A 37 1.19 -1.66 8.30
CA HIS A 37 2.48 -2.29 8.54
C HIS A 37 2.53 -3.62 7.82
N SER A 38 3.57 -3.84 7.01
CA SER A 38 3.74 -5.07 6.25
C SER A 38 5.21 -5.45 6.19
N ASP A 39 5.49 -6.70 6.53
CA ASP A 39 6.81 -7.29 6.39
C ASP A 39 6.95 -7.85 4.97
N LEU A 40 7.98 -7.43 4.25
CA LEU A 40 8.34 -8.01 2.96
C LEU A 40 9.66 -8.75 3.10
N ASP A 41 9.58 -10.07 3.04
CA ASP A 41 10.75 -10.93 3.00
C ASP A 41 11.18 -11.18 1.55
N VAL A 42 12.48 -11.08 1.33
CA VAL A 42 13.12 -11.49 0.08
C VAL A 42 14.02 -12.67 0.40
N SER A 43 13.78 -13.80 -0.28
CA SER A 43 14.66 -14.96 -0.16
C SER A 43 16.00 -14.67 -0.84
N TYR A 44 17.09 -15.05 -0.18
CA TYR A 44 18.44 -15.00 -0.74
C TYR A 44 18.82 -16.39 -1.23
N GLN A 45 19.22 -16.51 -2.50
CA GLN A 45 19.74 -17.76 -3.04
C GLN A 45 21.03 -17.51 -3.82
N ASP A 46 22.07 -18.29 -3.53
CA ASP A 46 23.33 -18.40 -4.30
C ASP A 46 24.00 -17.08 -4.70
N ASN A 47 24.10 -16.13 -3.76
CA ASN A 47 24.73 -14.82 -3.97
C ASN A 47 24.05 -13.90 -5.00
N ILE A 48 22.81 -14.20 -5.40
CA ILE A 48 22.00 -13.35 -6.26
C ILE A 48 20.96 -12.62 -5.41
N THR A 49 20.99 -11.29 -5.47
CA THR A 49 19.92 -10.44 -4.92
C THR A 49 18.67 -10.64 -5.77
N LEU A 50 17.67 -11.35 -5.23
CA LEU A 50 16.37 -11.47 -5.87
C LEU A 50 15.54 -10.21 -5.58
N SER A 51 14.69 -9.80 -6.52
CA SER A 51 13.67 -8.79 -6.25
C SER A 51 12.32 -9.47 -6.10
N ASN A 52 11.56 -9.10 -5.07
CA ASN A 52 10.19 -9.56 -4.91
C ASN A 52 9.22 -8.40 -5.15
N ASN A 53 8.16 -8.66 -5.90
CA ASN A 53 7.04 -7.73 -6.06
C ASN A 53 5.89 -8.24 -5.19
N GLU A 54 5.43 -7.40 -4.28
CA GLU A 54 4.29 -7.69 -3.44
C GLU A 54 3.18 -6.68 -3.75
N ILE A 55 1.96 -7.19 -3.90
CA ILE A 55 0.78 -6.36 -4.13
C ILE A 55 0.00 -6.34 -2.83
N PHE A 56 -0.19 -5.15 -2.26
CA PHE A 56 -1.02 -4.92 -1.10
C PHE A 56 -2.37 -4.39 -1.56
N ALA A 57 -3.44 -4.98 -1.04
CA ALA A 57 -4.80 -4.56 -1.36
C ALA A 57 -5.61 -4.27 -0.09
N ALA A 58 -6.31 -3.15 -0.04
CA ALA A 58 -7.20 -2.77 1.06
C ALA A 58 -8.55 -2.31 0.52
N LEU A 59 -9.65 -2.76 1.14
CA LEU A 59 -10.99 -2.23 0.86
C LEU A 59 -11.29 -1.10 1.85
N LEU A 60 -11.53 0.10 1.31
CA LEU A 60 -11.67 1.34 2.06
C LEU A 60 -13.00 2.05 1.77
N GLY A 61 -13.45 2.81 2.75
CA GLY A 61 -14.61 3.69 2.61
C GLY A 61 -15.95 2.96 2.63
N LEU A 62 -16.97 3.67 2.18
CA LEU A 62 -18.35 3.19 2.18
C LEU A 62 -18.60 2.29 0.96
N GLY A 63 -19.51 1.31 1.11
CA GLY A 63 -20.03 0.53 0.00
C GLY A 63 -20.92 1.39 -0.90
N LEU A 64 -20.34 1.90 -1.98
CA LEU A 64 -21.02 2.63 -3.03
C LEU A 64 -21.56 1.65 -4.08
N LYS A 65 -22.69 2.00 -4.69
CA LYS A 65 -23.09 1.34 -5.94
C LYS A 65 -22.20 1.85 -7.06
N ASN A 66 -21.91 1.03 -8.07
CA ASN A 66 -21.13 1.43 -9.25
C ASN A 66 -21.65 2.73 -9.90
N GLU A 67 -22.97 2.95 -9.91
CA GLU A 67 -23.60 4.17 -10.44
C GLU A 67 -23.32 5.44 -9.61
N GLN A 68 -22.90 5.28 -8.36
CA GLN A 68 -22.58 6.37 -7.43
C GLN A 68 -21.08 6.67 -7.43
N PHE A 69 -20.26 5.79 -8.00
CA PHE A 69 -18.82 5.95 -8.10
C PHE A 69 -18.44 6.74 -9.36
N VAL A 70 -17.76 7.86 -9.16
CA VAL A 70 -17.26 8.69 -10.28
C VAL A 70 -15.80 8.37 -10.57
N ARG A 71 -14.96 8.32 -9.53
CA ARG A 71 -13.52 8.08 -9.61
C ARG A 71 -12.95 7.84 -8.21
N ALA A 72 -11.90 7.04 -8.13
CA ALA A 72 -10.94 7.01 -7.03
C ALA A 72 -9.56 7.43 -7.52
N ILE A 73 -8.78 8.01 -6.62
CA ILE A 73 -7.36 8.31 -6.80
C ILE A 73 -6.70 7.88 -5.51
N ALA A 74 -5.63 7.10 -5.61
CA ALA A 74 -4.81 6.72 -4.48
C ALA A 74 -3.39 7.23 -4.67
N THR A 75 -2.76 7.54 -3.54
CA THR A 75 -1.33 7.82 -3.42
C THR A 75 -0.80 6.98 -2.29
N ALA A 76 0.43 6.53 -2.39
CA ALA A 76 1.07 5.81 -1.29
C ALA A 76 2.50 6.29 -1.13
N LEU A 77 3.01 6.20 0.09
CA LEU A 77 4.40 6.47 0.40
C LEU A 77 4.89 5.50 1.49
N PHE A 78 6.20 5.28 1.53
CA PHE A 78 6.80 4.49 2.61
C PHE A 78 7.13 5.35 3.81
N THR A 79 6.77 4.88 5.00
CA THR A 79 7.23 5.44 6.27
C THR A 79 7.88 4.37 7.14
N LYS A 80 8.73 4.81 8.08
CA LYS A 80 9.34 3.96 9.12
C LYS A 80 9.93 2.64 8.58
N THR A 81 10.54 2.70 7.39
CA THR A 81 11.14 1.55 6.73
C THR A 81 12.36 1.08 7.51
N THR A 82 12.40 -0.21 7.86
CA THR A 82 13.57 -0.85 8.49
C THR A 82 14.04 -1.97 7.59
N VAL A 83 15.32 -1.95 7.23
CA VAL A 83 15.95 -3.03 6.47
C VAL A 83 16.63 -3.96 7.47
N ASP A 84 16.30 -5.25 7.42
CA ASP A 84 17.00 -6.27 8.20
C ASP A 84 17.91 -7.07 7.27
N TYR A 85 19.13 -7.34 7.73
CA TYR A 85 20.14 -8.11 7.01
C TYR A 85 20.43 -9.39 7.80
N PRO A 86 19.53 -10.40 7.77
CA PRO A 86 19.68 -11.60 8.57
C PRO A 86 21.01 -12.30 8.23
N GLY A 87 21.85 -12.49 9.25
CA GLY A 87 23.15 -13.17 9.14
C GLY A 87 24.37 -12.30 8.83
N ARG A 88 24.26 -10.96 8.77
CA ARG A 88 25.41 -10.05 8.64
C ARG A 88 25.75 -9.35 9.96
N ALA A 89 27.04 -9.27 10.31
CA ALA A 89 27.50 -8.58 11.51
C ALA A 89 27.34 -7.05 11.37
N PRO A 90 26.98 -6.32 12.44
CA PRO A 90 26.67 -4.88 12.42
C PRO A 90 27.86 -3.95 12.07
N ALA A 91 29.03 -4.49 11.76
CA ALA A 91 30.26 -3.74 11.50
C ALA A 91 30.64 -3.63 10.01
N GLN A 92 29.80 -4.10 9.08
CA GLN A 92 30.04 -3.91 7.65
C GLN A 92 29.39 -2.59 7.17
N PRO A 93 30.15 -1.64 6.61
CA PRO A 93 29.60 -0.42 6.05
C PRO A 93 28.63 -0.79 4.91
N ALA A 94 27.37 -0.38 5.07
CA ALA A 94 26.26 -0.43 4.12
C ALA A 94 26.33 -1.58 3.10
N ALA A 95 25.52 -2.63 3.29
CA ALA A 95 25.03 -3.38 2.14
C ALA A 95 24.23 -2.40 1.26
N THR A 96 24.90 -1.83 0.26
CA THR A 96 24.41 -0.85 -0.73
C THR A 96 23.37 -1.44 -1.69
N GLY A 97 22.50 -2.35 -1.23
CA GLY A 97 21.68 -3.21 -2.09
C GLY A 97 20.20 -3.24 -1.77
N ALA A 98 19.78 -2.84 -0.56
CA ALA A 98 18.37 -2.81 -0.18
C ALA A 98 17.69 -1.56 -0.77
N ALA A 99 16.84 -1.79 -1.76
CA ALA A 99 16.00 -0.80 -2.38
C ALA A 99 14.55 -1.23 -2.21
N CYS A 100 13.72 -0.28 -1.80
CA CYS A 100 12.29 -0.42 -1.82
C CYS A 100 11.71 0.70 -2.70
N LYS A 101 10.78 0.34 -3.58
CA LYS A 101 10.06 1.32 -4.40
C LYS A 101 8.60 0.92 -4.55
N ILE A 102 7.74 1.93 -4.63
CA ILE A 102 6.36 1.76 -5.07
C ILE A 102 6.40 1.73 -6.60
N VAL A 103 5.93 0.64 -7.18
CA VAL A 103 5.90 0.40 -8.62
C VAL A 103 4.63 0.99 -9.22
N ALA A 104 3.49 0.74 -8.56
CA ALA A 104 2.20 1.22 -8.98
C ALA A 104 1.31 1.46 -7.76
N VAL A 105 0.41 2.44 -7.90
CA VAL A 105 -0.70 2.67 -6.99
C VAL A 105 -1.93 2.85 -7.84
N ASP A 106 -2.97 2.09 -7.55
CA ASP A 106 -4.25 2.17 -8.24
C ASP A 106 -5.39 2.14 -7.22
N ALA A 107 -6.52 2.71 -7.61
CA ALA A 107 -7.74 2.60 -6.84
C ALA A 107 -8.97 2.57 -7.74
N ASP A 108 -9.83 1.60 -7.49
CA ASP A 108 -11.09 1.42 -8.19
C ASP A 108 -12.21 1.01 -7.22
N CYS A 109 -13.43 1.01 -7.73
CA CYS A 109 -14.56 0.50 -6.96
C CYS A 109 -14.62 -1.02 -7.17
N ASP A 110 -14.50 -1.77 -6.09
CA ASP A 110 -14.72 -3.21 -6.08
C ASP A 110 -16.22 -3.48 -6.31
N ASP A 111 -16.54 -4.28 -7.32
CA ASP A 111 -17.92 -4.54 -7.73
C ASP A 111 -18.65 -5.52 -6.80
N GLU A 112 -17.91 -6.33 -6.05
CA GLU A 112 -18.45 -7.28 -5.08
C GLU A 112 -18.85 -6.59 -3.75
N SER A 113 -17.98 -5.74 -3.21
CA SER A 113 -18.21 -5.04 -1.93
C SER A 113 -18.80 -3.64 -2.09
N GLY A 114 -18.66 -3.03 -3.26
CA GLY A 114 -18.96 -1.62 -3.51
C GLY A 114 -17.96 -0.66 -2.84
N GLN A 115 -16.96 -1.16 -2.13
CA GLN A 115 -15.95 -0.32 -1.48
C GLN A 115 -14.85 0.06 -2.47
N VAL A 116 -14.07 1.09 -2.15
CA VAL A 116 -12.90 1.43 -2.95
C VAL A 116 -11.79 0.44 -2.61
N GLU A 117 -11.33 -0.33 -3.58
CA GLU A 117 -10.11 -1.13 -3.45
C GLU A 117 -8.92 -0.24 -3.77
N VAL A 118 -7.97 -0.14 -2.84
CA VAL A 118 -6.66 0.46 -3.09
C VAL A 118 -5.65 -0.66 -3.26
N ARG A 119 -4.90 -0.62 -4.37
CA ARG A 119 -3.83 -1.57 -4.68
C ARG A 119 -2.50 -0.86 -4.77
N ILE A 120 -1.53 -1.32 -3.97
CA ILE A 120 -0.15 -0.83 -3.99
C ILE A 120 0.75 -1.98 -4.40
N GLU A 121 1.46 -1.83 -5.52
CA GLU A 121 2.55 -2.73 -5.87
C GLU A 121 3.87 -2.15 -5.35
N ALA A 122 4.54 -2.91 -4.49
CA ALA A 122 5.86 -2.57 -3.99
C ALA A 122 6.89 -3.60 -4.46
N GLN A 123 8.07 -3.12 -4.84
CA GLN A 123 9.22 -3.98 -5.14
C GLN A 123 10.30 -3.77 -4.09
N VAL A 124 10.81 -4.88 -3.56
CA VAL A 124 11.96 -4.92 -2.65
C VAL A 124 13.07 -5.79 -3.22
N THR A 125 14.32 -5.38 -2.99
CA THR A 125 15.51 -6.16 -3.40
C THR A 125 16.16 -6.91 -2.24
N GLU A 126 15.80 -6.64 -0.99
CA GLU A 126 16.26 -7.37 0.20
C GLU A 126 15.10 -7.46 1.22
N ALA A 127 15.25 -8.21 2.31
CA ALA A 127 14.21 -8.28 3.35
C ALA A 127 14.03 -6.91 4.02
N VAL A 128 12.82 -6.35 3.93
CA VAL A 128 12.50 -5.01 4.44
C VAL A 128 11.16 -5.04 5.16
N GLN A 129 11.13 -4.49 6.37
CA GLN A 129 9.89 -4.13 7.04
C GLN A 129 9.43 -2.76 6.53
N ILE A 130 8.23 -2.72 5.97
CA ILE A 130 7.69 -1.54 5.30
C ILE A 130 6.43 -1.08 6.04
N ARG A 131 6.31 0.23 6.27
CA ARG A 131 5.00 0.81 6.54
C ARG A 131 4.57 1.65 5.36
N PHE A 132 3.30 1.48 4.99
CA PHE A 132 2.64 2.30 3.99
C PHE A 132 1.83 3.37 4.70
N GLU A 133 1.86 4.59 4.17
CA GLU A 133 0.74 5.51 4.34
C GLU A 133 -0.13 5.44 3.07
N LEU A 134 -1.43 5.26 3.28
CA LEU A 134 -2.52 5.10 2.31
C LEU A 134 -3.29 6.41 2.20
#